data_AF-A0A4P7GQS5-F1
#
_entry.id   AF-A0A4P7GQS5-F1
#
_cell.length_a   1.000
_cell.length_b   1.000
_cell.length_c   1.000
_cell.angle_alpha   90.00
_cell.angle_beta   90.00
_cell.angle_gamma   90.00
#
_symmetry.space_group_name_H-M   'P 1'
#
loop_
_entity.id
_entity.type
_entity.pdbx_description
1 polymer ?
#
loop_
_entity_poly.entity_id
_entity_poly.type
_entity_poly.pdbx_seq_one_letter_code
_entity_poly.pdbx_strand_id
1 'polypeptide(L)' 'MLLRGDHVVEDDAGVRHRTVRPVSAVCRCGRSGTLPWCDSTHRLLPREQRP' A
#
# COMPACT_ATOMS: atom_id res chain seq x y z
N MET A 1 1.92 -1.64 6.13
CA MET A 1 3.39 -1.55 6.35
C MET A 1 3.83 -0.13 6.03
N LEU A 2 4.80 0.45 6.73
CA LEU A 2 5.27 1.82 6.48
C LEU A 2 6.69 1.80 5.91
N LEU A 3 6.90 2.53 4.83
CA LEU A 3 8.18 2.79 4.19
C LEU A 3 8.59 4.24 4.45
N ARG A 4 9.87 4.48 4.77
CA ARG A 4 10.38 5.81 5.13
C ARG A 4 11.52 6.20 4.21
N GLY A 5 11.39 7.36 3.55
CA GLY A 5 12.34 7.82 2.56
C GLY A 5 12.06 7.25 1.17
N ASP A 6 13.10 7.16 0.34
CA ASP A 6 13.00 6.76 -1.06
C ASP A 6 13.06 5.24 -1.21
N HIS A 7 11.96 4.66 -1.68
CA HIS A 7 11.82 3.24 -1.96
C HIS A 7 11.13 3.01 -3.30
N VAL A 8 11.44 1.88 -3.93
CA VAL A 8 10.75 1.37 -5.11
C VAL A 8 10.11 0.04 -4.74
N VAL A 9 8.80 -0.06 -4.97
CA VAL A 9 8.00 -1.28 -4.76
C VAL A 9 7.63 -1.84 -6.12
N GLU A 10 7.91 -3.11 -6.36
CA GLU A 10 7.49 -3.83 -7.55
C GLU A 10 6.20 -4.60 -7.26
N ASP A 11 5.22 -4.53 -8.16
CA ASP A 11 3.99 -5.31 -8.06
C ASP A 11 4.07 -6.64 -8.83
N ASP A 12 3.01 -7.45 -8.75
CA ASP A 12 2.95 -8.77 -9.39
C ASP A 12 3.01 -8.72 -10.92
N ALA A 13 2.76 -7.55 -11.53
CA ALA A 13 2.90 -7.31 -12.96
C ALA A 13 4.30 -6.80 -13.36
N GLY A 14 5.22 -6.68 -12.39
CA GLY A 14 6.57 -6.14 -12.58
C GLY A 14 6.61 -4.61 -12.69
N VAL A 15 5.51 -3.91 -12.40
CA VAL A 15 5.49 -2.43 -12.45
C VAL A 15 6.14 -1.87 -11.19
N ARG A 16 7.03 -0.89 -11.40
CA ARG A 16 7.83 -0.28 -10.33
C ARG A 16 7.22 1.03 -9.86
N HIS A 17 6.82 1.08 -8.59
CA HIS A 17 6.18 2.21 -7.93
C HIS A 17 7.16 2.88 -6.97
N ARG A 18 7.54 4.13 -7.27
CA ARG A 18 8.44 4.91 -6.39
C ARG A 18 7.65 5.65 -5.31
N THR A 19 8.17 5.70 -4.09
CA THR A 19 7.63 6.55 -3.03
C THR A 19 7.82 8.04 -3.37
N VAL A 20 6.76 8.82 -3.21
CA VAL A 20 6.78 10.27 -3.45
C VAL A 20 6.66 11.12 -2.17
N ARG A 21 6.56 10.46 -1.01
CA ARG A 21 6.38 11.10 0.30
C ARG A 21 7.48 10.64 1.25
N PRO A 22 7.81 11.43 2.29
CA PRO A 22 8.77 11.01 3.33
C PRO A 22 8.36 9.71 4.03
N VAL A 23 7.06 9.45 4.12
CA VAL A 23 6.51 8.18 4.60
C VAL A 23 5.39 7.74 3.67
N SER A 24 5.51 6.52 3.15
CA SER A 24 4.48 5.88 2.33
C SER A 24 3.97 4.63 3.03
N ALA A 25 2.66 4.39 2.99
CA ALA A 25 2.05 3.19 3.52
C ALA A 25 1.80 2.19 2.39
N VAL A 26 2.27 0.95 2.53
CA VAL A 26 2.00 -0.16 1.61
C VAL A 26 0.75 -0.90 2.07
N CYS A 27 -0.13 -1.16 1.10
CA CYS A 27 -1.35 -1.92 1.29
C CYS A 27 -1.03 -3.37 1.69
N ARG A 28 -1.77 -3.90 2.67
CA ARG A 28 -1.72 -5.32 3.05
C ARG A 28 -3.07 -6.02 2.99
N CYS A 29 -4.17 -5.28 2.80
CA CYS A 29 -5.51 -5.87 2.70
C CYS A 29 -5.88 -6.28 1.26
N GLY A 30 -5.11 -5.84 0.25
CA GLY A 30 -5.41 -6.10 -1.15
C GLY A 30 -6.67 -5.40 -1.69
N ARG A 31 -7.24 -4.45 -0.95
CA ARG A 31 -8.48 -3.74 -1.32
C ARG A 31 -8.30 -2.26 -1.63
N SER A 32 -7.07 -1.74 -1.61
CA SER A 32 -6.83 -0.34 -1.97
C SER A 32 -7.14 -0.11 -3.45
N GLY A 33 -7.72 1.05 -3.78
CA GLY A 33 -7.85 1.52 -5.16
C GLY A 33 -6.57 2.13 -5.73
N THR A 34 -5.52 2.26 -4.92
CA THR A 34 -4.22 2.87 -5.30
C THR A 34 -3.05 1.94 -5.02
N LEU A 35 -3.23 0.63 -5.24
CA LEU A 35 -2.17 -0.36 -5.10
C LEU A 35 -0.89 0.09 -5.82
N PRO A 36 0.30 -0.12 -5.21
CA PRO A 36 0.57 -0.86 -3.96
C PRO A 36 0.37 -0.03 -2.68
N TRP A 37 -0.07 1.21 -2.78
CA TRP A 37 -0.19 2.13 -1.65
C TRP A 37 -1.47 1.89 -0.84
N CYS A 38 -1.45 2.30 0.42
CA CYS A 38 -2.62 2.23 1.31
C CYS A 38 -3.38 3.56 1.27
N ASP A 39 -4.66 3.50 0.92
CA ASP A 39 -5.62 4.62 0.90
C ASP A 39 -6.63 4.60 2.06
N SER A 40 -6.34 3.81 3.11
CA SER A 40 -7.24 3.59 4.25
C SER A 40 -8.51 2.77 3.97
N THR A 41 -8.70 2.17 2.77
CA THR A 41 -9.84 1.28 2.50
C THR A 41 -9.99 0.16 3.53
N HIS A 42 -8.87 -0.32 4.09
CA HIS A 42 -8.87 -1.32 5.17
C HIS A 42 -9.72 -0.94 6.39
N ARG A 43 -9.97 0.36 6.63
CA ARG A 43 -10.80 0.81 7.77
C ARG A 43 -12.28 0.52 7.57
N LEU A 44 -12.71 0.40 6.31
CA LEU A 44 -14.11 0.13 5.93
C LEU A 44 -14.39 -1.37 5.79
N LEU A 45 -13.34 -2.21 5.79
CA LEU A 45 -13.50 -3.66 5.68
C LEU A 45 -14.03 -4.27 6.99
N PRO A 46 -14.79 -5.37 6.91
CA PRO A 46 -15.13 -6.19 8.07
C PRO A 46 -13.88 -6.55 8.89
N ARG A 47 -14.02 -6.73 10.21
CA ARG A 47 -12.88 -6.95 11.12
C ARG A 47 -12.05 -8.17 10.74
N GLU A 48 -12.69 -9.20 10.21
CA GLU A 48 -12.09 -10.43 9.67
C GLU A 48 -11.19 -10.22 8.44
N GLN A 49 -11.39 -9.14 7.69
CA GLN A 49 -10.65 -8.82 6.46
C GLN A 49 -9.60 -7.71 6.67
N ARG A 50 -9.44 -7.25 7.92
CA ARG A 50 -8.45 -6.24 8.29
C ARG A 50 -7.08 -6.88 8.57
N PRO A 51 -6.00 -6.38 7.94
CA PRO A 51 -4.63 -6.89 8.12
C PRO A 51 -3.93 -6.27 9.34
#